data_AF-A0A9P8T8X7-F1
#
_entry.id   AF-A0A9P8T8X7-F1
#
_cell.length_a   1.000
_cell.length_b   1.000
_cell.length_c   1.000
_cell.angle_alpha   90.00
_cell.angle_beta   90.00
_cell.angle_gamma   90.00
#
_symmetry.space_group_name_H-M   'P 1'
#
loop_
_entity.id
_entity.type
_entity.pdbx_description
1 polymer ?
#
loop_
_entity_poly.entity_id
_entity_poly.type
_entity_poly.pdbx_seq_one_letter_code
_entity_poly.pdbx_strand_id
1 'polypeptide(L)'
;MRPPQEFLDYRRFSKPQNFGEIQQRLSFNLPYFQANYIAIILLLSVYALVTNALLLFVLGLTGFGIYFISKLKGGDLELPIGRLTTSQLYTGLAIIAIPLGFLASPISTMMWLIGTSAVTVLSHASLMEKPIETVFEETV
;
A
#
# COMPACT_ATOMS: atom_id res chain seq x y z
N MET A 1 7.15 16.28 -4.65
CA MET A 1 5.67 16.25 -4.57
C MET A 1 5.14 17.57 -5.09
N ARG A 2 4.09 17.56 -5.92
CA ARG A 2 3.46 18.79 -6.41
C ARG A 2 2.55 19.36 -5.33
N PRO A 3 2.36 20.69 -5.26
CA PRO A 3 1.46 21.33 -4.31
C PRO A 3 0.06 20.70 -4.34
N PRO A 4 -0.57 20.44 -3.17
CA PRO A 4 -1.92 19.86 -3.13
C PRO A 4 -2.97 20.72 -3.87
N GLN A 5 -2.77 22.04 -3.91
CA GLN A 5 -3.64 22.96 -4.66
C GLN A 5 -3.57 22.72 -6.17
N GLU A 6 -2.41 22.30 -6.67
CA GLU A 6 -2.23 21.97 -8.08
C GLU A 6 -2.73 20.55 -8.39
N PHE A 7 -2.54 19.63 -7.46
CA PHE A 7 -3.06 18.26 -7.56
C PHE A 7 -4.60 18.26 -7.57
N LEU A 8 -5.23 19.00 -6.67
CA LEU A 8 -6.70 19.10 -6.54
C LEU A 8 -7.26 20.36 -7.20
N ASP A 9 -6.72 20.78 -8.34
CA ASP A 9 -7.26 21.93 -9.07
C ASP A 9 -8.58 21.55 -9.77
N TYR A 10 -9.69 21.76 -9.07
CA TYR A 10 -11.05 21.49 -9.56
C TYR A 10 -11.39 22.20 -10.87
N ARG A 11 -10.68 23.28 -11.24
CA ARG A 11 -10.92 24.00 -12.49
C ARG A 11 -10.44 23.23 -13.71
N ARG A 12 -9.47 22.34 -13.53
CA ARG A 12 -8.88 21.47 -14.56
C ARG A 12 -9.55 20.10 -14.63
N PHE A 13 -10.52 19.83 -13.77
CA PHE A 13 -11.30 18.60 -13.84
C PHE A 13 -12.32 18.72 -14.97
N SER A 14 -12.18 17.85 -15.97
CA SER A 14 -13.17 17.75 -17.03
C SER A 14 -13.38 16.32 -17.47
N LYS A 15 -14.56 16.05 -18.03
CA LYS A 15 -14.90 14.74 -18.56
C LYS A 15 -14.17 14.54 -19.90
N PRO A 16 -13.32 13.50 -20.04
CA PRO A 16 -12.67 13.22 -21.31
C PRO A 16 -13.71 12.85 -22.37
N GLN A 17 -13.51 13.35 -23.59
CA GLN A 17 -14.42 13.19 -24.71
C GLN A 17 -14.31 11.80 -25.34
N ASN A 18 -13.12 11.20 -25.33
CA ASN A 18 -12.86 9.88 -25.93
C ASN A 18 -11.67 9.15 -25.27
N PHE A 19 -11.47 7.88 -25.64
CA PHE A 19 -10.37 7.06 -25.12
C PHE A 19 -8.97 7.57 -25.48
N GLY A 20 -8.81 8.24 -26.62
CA GLY A 20 -7.52 8.82 -27.01
C GLY A 20 -7.10 9.94 -26.06
N GLU A 21 -8.04 10.78 -25.66
CA GLU A 21 -7.82 11.83 -24.68
C GLU A 21 -7.47 11.26 -23.29
N ILE A 22 -8.14 10.18 -22.87
CA ILE A 22 -7.79 9.47 -21.62
C ILE A 22 -6.33 9.02 -21.66
N GLN A 23 -5.90 8.38 -22.75
CA GLN A 23 -4.52 7.90 -22.89
C GLN A 23 -3.52 9.06 -22.82
N GLN A 24 -3.80 10.17 -23.50
CA GLN A 24 -2.95 11.37 -23.47
C GLN A 24 -2.85 11.97 -22.07
N ARG A 25 -3.97 12.08 -21.35
CA ARG A 25 -4.01 12.59 -19.97
C ARG A 25 -3.27 11.66 -19.01
N LEU A 26 -3.45 10.34 -19.12
CA LEU A 26 -2.72 9.36 -18.31
C LEU A 26 -1.21 9.45 -18.53
N SER A 27 -0.75 9.45 -19.79
CA SER A 27 0.67 9.51 -20.13
C SER A 27 1.36 10.76 -19.59
N PHE A 28 0.64 11.88 -19.50
CA PHE A 28 1.15 13.12 -18.91
C PHE A 28 1.05 13.14 -17.38
N ASN A 29 -0.15 12.89 -16.83
CA ASN A 29 -0.44 13.08 -15.42
C ASN A 29 0.24 12.04 -14.50
N LEU A 30 0.43 10.80 -14.96
CA LEU A 30 1.08 9.74 -14.17
C LEU A 30 2.51 10.10 -13.76
N PRO A 31 3.43 10.45 -14.69
CA PRO A 31 4.76 10.91 -14.30
C PRO A 31 4.72 12.29 -13.63
N TYR A 32 3.81 13.18 -14.04
CA TYR A 32 3.74 14.54 -13.50
C TYR A 32 3.38 14.60 -12.00
N PHE A 33 2.44 13.77 -11.56
CA PHE A 33 1.96 13.68 -10.18
C PHE A 33 2.43 12.42 -9.43
N GLN A 34 3.48 11.74 -9.92
CA GLN A 34 3.96 10.46 -9.38
C GLN A 34 4.13 10.47 -7.85
N ALA A 35 4.80 11.48 -7.30
CA ALA A 35 5.04 11.59 -5.86
C ALA A 35 3.74 11.75 -5.04
N ASN A 36 2.71 12.43 -5.60
CA ASN A 36 1.41 12.58 -4.97
C ASN A 36 0.66 11.25 -4.96
N TYR A 37 0.69 10.49 -6.07
CA TYR A 37 0.10 9.15 -6.14
C TYR A 37 0.76 8.16 -5.18
N ILE A 38 2.10 8.18 -5.06
CA ILE A 38 2.82 7.36 -4.07
C ILE A 38 2.37 7.70 -2.65
N ALA A 39 2.23 8.99 -2.33
CA ALA A 39 1.76 9.41 -1.01
C ALA A 39 0.33 8.91 -0.70
N ILE A 40 -0.57 8.97 -1.67
CA ILE A 40 -1.94 8.43 -1.54
C ILE A 40 -1.93 6.92 -1.33
N ILE A 41 -1.12 6.18 -2.11
CA ILE A 41 -1.00 4.72 -1.98
C ILE A 41 -0.45 4.35 -0.60
N LEU A 42 0.56 5.06 -0.10
CA LEU A 42 1.09 4.85 1.24
C LEU A 42 0.03 5.13 2.31
N LEU A 43 -0.73 6.21 2.18
CA LEU A 43 -1.81 6.54 3.11
C LEU A 43 -2.92 5.47 3.09
N LEU A 44 -3.33 5.02 1.91
CA LEU A 44 -4.28 3.90 1.74
C LEU A 44 -3.73 2.59 2.32
N SER A 45 -2.42 2.36 2.24
CA SER A 45 -1.77 1.17 2.81
C SER A 45 -1.83 1.20 4.34
N VAL A 46 -1.52 2.35 4.94
CA VAL A 46 -1.66 2.56 6.39
C VAL A 46 -3.13 2.39 6.80
N TYR A 47 -4.06 2.98 6.06
CA TYR A 47 -5.49 2.84 6.31
C TYR A 47 -5.95 1.37 6.24
N ALA A 48 -5.51 0.62 5.24
CA ALA A 48 -5.84 -0.80 5.07
C ALA A 48 -5.34 -1.64 6.25
N LEU A 49 -4.13 -1.36 6.74
CA LEU A 49 -3.56 -2.04 7.91
C LEU A 49 -4.28 -1.68 9.21
N VAL A 50 -4.58 -0.39 9.44
CA VAL A 50 -5.26 0.07 10.65
C VAL A 50 -6.70 -0.46 10.71
N THR A 51 -7.39 -0.51 9.58
CA THR A 51 -8.77 -1.01 9.49
C THR A 51 -8.82 -2.54 9.65
N ASN A 52 -7.75 -3.25 9.26
CA ASN A 52 -7.62 -4.68 9.49
C ASN A 52 -6.78 -4.96 10.76
N ALA A 53 -7.40 -4.74 11.92
CA ALA A 53 -6.75 -4.94 13.23
C ALA A 53 -6.19 -6.36 13.41
N LEU A 54 -6.83 -7.38 12.83
CA LEU A 54 -6.37 -8.77 12.91
C LEU A 54 -5.08 -8.96 12.10
N LEU A 55 -5.03 -8.43 10.87
CA LEU A 55 -3.80 -8.46 10.06
C LEU A 55 -2.66 -7.71 10.74
N LEU A 56 -2.93 -6.55 11.31
CA LEU A 56 -1.95 -5.79 12.08
C LEU A 56 -1.45 -6.58 13.29
N PHE A 57 -2.36 -7.25 14.01
CA PHE A 57 -2.02 -8.10 15.13
C PHE A 57 -1.15 -9.29 14.70
N VAL A 58 -1.47 -9.98 13.60
CA VAL A 58 -0.68 -11.11 13.09
C VAL A 58 0.71 -10.67 12.65
N LEU A 59 0.83 -9.51 11.99
CA LEU A 59 2.11 -8.91 11.64
C LEU A 59 2.92 -8.57 12.89
N GLY A 60 2.29 -7.98 13.90
CA GLY A 60 2.90 -7.69 15.19
C GLY A 60 3.37 -8.96 15.89
N LEU A 61 2.48 -9.95 16.09
CA LEU A 61 2.78 -11.23 16.72
C LEU A 61 3.97 -11.93 16.05
N THR A 62 3.97 -11.98 14.71
CA THR A 62 5.01 -12.64 13.94
C THR A 62 6.32 -11.85 13.98
N GLY A 63 6.27 -10.52 13.80
CA GLY A 63 7.45 -9.65 13.83
C GLY A 63 8.11 -9.61 15.21
N PHE A 64 7.33 -9.37 16.27
CA PHE A 64 7.83 -9.43 17.65
C PHE A 64 8.26 -10.83 18.06
N GLY A 65 7.54 -11.87 17.62
CA GLY A 65 7.89 -13.27 17.86
C GLY A 65 9.25 -13.63 17.26
N ILE A 66 9.46 -13.34 15.97
CA ILE A 66 10.74 -13.56 15.29
C ILE A 66 11.84 -12.71 15.92
N TYR A 67 11.58 -11.44 16.24
CA TYR A 67 12.55 -10.58 16.90
C TYR A 67 13.00 -11.13 18.26
N PHE A 68 12.04 -11.58 19.08
CA PHE A 68 12.32 -12.18 20.39
C PHE A 68 13.13 -13.47 20.25
N ILE A 69 12.75 -14.36 19.32
CA ILE A 69 13.48 -15.61 19.07
C ILE A 69 14.89 -15.30 18.54
N SER A 70 15.03 -14.33 17.65
CA SER A 70 16.33 -13.91 17.12
C SER A 70 17.27 -13.37 18.20
N LYS A 71 16.71 -12.75 19.24
CA LYS A 71 17.48 -12.26 20.40
C LYS A 71 18.09 -13.39 21.24
N LEU A 72 17.57 -14.61 21.14
CA LEU A 72 18.14 -15.79 21.80
C LEU A 72 19.45 -16.25 21.15
N LYS A 73 19.83 -15.72 19.98
CA LYS A 73 21.07 -16.05 19.25
C LYS A 73 21.29 -17.56 19.03
N GLY A 74 20.21 -18.31 18.85
CA GLY A 74 20.24 -19.77 18.71
C GLY A 74 20.36 -20.54 20.02
N GLY A 75 20.33 -19.86 21.17
CA GLY A 75 20.20 -20.48 22.47
C GLY A 75 18.77 -20.95 22.74
N ASP A 76 18.64 -21.93 23.63
CA ASP A 76 17.34 -22.41 24.09
C ASP A 76 16.74 -21.42 25.09
N LEU A 77 15.41 -21.29 25.07
CA LEU A 77 14.68 -20.52 26.06
C LEU A 77 14.49 -21.39 27.30
N GLU A 78 15.21 -21.07 28.38
CA GLU A 78 15.06 -21.71 29.67
C GLU A 78 13.91 -21.06 30.45
N LEU A 79 12.78 -21.77 30.55
CA LEU A 79 11.64 -21.39 31.39
C LEU A 79 11.64 -22.23 32.68
N PRO A 80 10.99 -21.76 33.75
CA PRO A 80 10.83 -22.55 34.98
C PRO A 80 10.16 -23.92 34.79
N ILE A 81 9.42 -24.06 33.68
CA ILE A 81 8.67 -25.25 33.28
C ILE A 81 9.41 -26.15 32.29
N GLY A 82 10.62 -25.77 31.83
CA GLY A 82 11.42 -26.56 30.90
C GLY A 82 12.20 -25.72 29.88
N ARG A 83 12.96 -26.41 29.02
CA ARG A 83 13.74 -25.80 27.92
C ARG A 83 12.95 -25.89 26.61
N LEU A 84 12.77 -24.75 25.94
CA LEU A 84 12.22 -24.68 24.59
C LEU A 84 13.33 -24.36 23.61
N THR A 85 13.51 -25.25 22.63
CA THR A 85 14.48 -25.01 21.54
C THR A 85 13.98 -23.90 20.61
N THR A 86 14.92 -23.25 19.93
CA THR A 86 14.61 -22.22 18.92
C THR A 86 13.63 -22.74 17.86
N SER A 87 13.78 -23.99 17.43
CA SER A 87 12.88 -24.64 16.47
C SER A 87 11.46 -24.79 17.01
N GLN A 88 11.29 -25.20 18.27
CA GLN A 88 9.97 -25.32 18.90
C GLN A 88 9.28 -23.96 19.04
N LEU A 89 10.03 -22.88 19.30
CA LEU A 89 9.48 -21.52 19.35
C LEU A 89 8.98 -21.06 17.98
N TYR A 90 9.76 -21.29 16.91
CA TYR A 90 9.31 -20.99 15.54
C TYR A 90 8.11 -21.85 15.13
N THR A 91 8.08 -23.14 15.48
CA THR A 91 6.94 -24.02 15.23
C THR A 91 5.69 -23.55 15.97
N GLY A 92 5.81 -23.20 17.26
CA GLY A 92 4.70 -22.66 18.05
C GLY A 92 4.18 -21.34 17.49
N LEU A 93 5.09 -20.45 17.08
CA LEU A 93 4.73 -19.20 16.42
C LEU A 93 3.98 -19.47 15.10
N ALA A 94 4.45 -20.42 14.28
CA ALA A 94 3.80 -20.78 13.02
C ALA A 94 2.41 -21.38 13.23
N ILE A 95 2.23 -22.25 14.23
CA ILE A 95 0.93 -22.88 14.55
C ILE A 95 -0.12 -21.82 14.91
N ILE A 96 0.28 -20.72 15.54
CA ILE A 96 -0.63 -19.62 15.91
C ILE A 96 -0.78 -18.62 14.73
N ALA A 97 0.34 -18.22 14.13
CA ALA A 97 0.37 -17.18 13.11
C ALA A 97 -0.28 -17.62 11.79
N ILE A 98 -0.16 -18.89 11.38
CA ILE A 98 -0.73 -19.37 10.12
C ILE A 98 -2.27 -19.32 10.15
N PRO A 99 -2.98 -19.96 11.11
CA PRO A 99 -4.45 -19.89 11.17
C PRO A 99 -4.96 -18.45 11.31
N LEU A 100 -4.32 -17.65 12.18
CA LEU A 100 -4.69 -16.24 12.33
C LEU A 100 -4.41 -15.45 11.04
N GLY A 101 -3.33 -15.76 10.32
CA GLY A 101 -3.01 -15.14 9.04
C GLY A 101 -4.04 -15.45 7.96
N PHE A 102 -4.58 -16.67 7.92
CA PHE A 102 -5.70 -16.99 7.04
C PHE A 102 -6.96 -16.19 7.41
N LEU A 103 -7.29 -16.10 8.70
CA LEU A 103 -8.40 -15.30 9.20
C LEU A 103 -8.23 -13.81 8.89
N ALA A 104 -7.00 -13.31 8.94
CA ALA A 104 -6.66 -11.92 8.62
C ALA A 104 -6.91 -11.56 7.14
N SER A 105 -7.05 -12.56 6.28
CA SER A 105 -7.35 -12.38 4.85
C SER A 105 -6.41 -11.36 4.16
N PRO A 106 -5.07 -11.54 4.23
CA PRO A 106 -4.11 -10.60 3.66
C PRO A 106 -4.31 -10.38 2.16
N ILE A 107 -4.67 -11.45 1.42
CA ILE A 107 -4.95 -11.38 -0.02
C ILE A 107 -6.11 -10.43 -0.32
N SER A 108 -7.20 -10.52 0.46
CA SER A 108 -8.35 -9.61 0.29
C SER A 108 -7.95 -8.16 0.55
N THR A 109 -7.15 -7.92 1.60
CA THR A 109 -6.63 -6.59 1.93
C THR A 109 -5.74 -6.03 0.81
N MET A 110 -4.88 -6.88 0.21
CA MET A 110 -4.05 -6.49 -0.92
C MET A 110 -4.88 -6.19 -2.17
N MET A 111 -5.88 -7.01 -2.50
CA MET A 111 -6.77 -6.78 -3.65
C MET A 111 -7.58 -5.49 -3.46
N TRP A 112 -8.03 -5.20 -2.25
CA TRP A 112 -8.67 -3.93 -1.91
C TRP A 112 -7.73 -2.75 -2.14
N LEU A 113 -6.49 -2.83 -1.61
CA LEU A 113 -5.50 -1.77 -1.76
C LEU A 113 -5.16 -1.51 -3.23
N ILE A 114 -4.95 -2.56 -4.03
CA ILE A 114 -4.68 -2.47 -5.48
C ILE A 114 -5.89 -1.85 -6.19
N GLY A 115 -7.10 -2.32 -5.91
CA GLY A 115 -8.32 -1.82 -6.54
C GLY A 115 -8.56 -0.34 -6.22
N THR A 116 -8.52 0.04 -4.95
CA THR A 116 -8.75 1.42 -4.51
C THR A 116 -7.66 2.36 -4.99
N SER A 117 -6.38 1.94 -4.97
CA SER A 117 -5.29 2.76 -5.53
C SER A 117 -5.42 2.93 -7.04
N ALA A 118 -5.70 1.86 -7.78
CA ALA A 118 -5.89 1.92 -9.22
C ALA A 118 -7.05 2.86 -9.58
N VAL A 119 -8.21 2.72 -8.94
CA VAL A 119 -9.36 3.62 -9.16
C VAL A 119 -8.99 5.06 -8.82
N THR A 120 -8.38 5.30 -7.66
CA THR A 120 -8.06 6.68 -7.23
C THR A 120 -7.07 7.36 -8.18
N VAL A 121 -5.97 6.67 -8.54
CA VAL A 121 -4.92 7.22 -9.40
C VAL A 121 -5.41 7.37 -10.84
N LEU A 122 -6.06 6.36 -11.41
CA LEU A 122 -6.52 6.40 -12.80
C LEU A 122 -7.68 7.37 -12.98
N SER A 123 -8.62 7.45 -12.04
CA SER A 123 -9.69 8.45 -12.08
C SER A 123 -9.12 9.86 -12.00
N HIS A 124 -8.20 10.13 -11.09
CA HIS A 124 -7.55 11.43 -11.01
C HIS A 124 -6.79 11.77 -12.31
N ALA A 125 -5.94 10.86 -12.78
CA ALA A 125 -5.09 11.08 -13.94
C ALA A 125 -5.86 11.18 -15.27
N SER A 126 -7.03 10.55 -15.39
CA SER A 126 -7.88 10.63 -16.58
C SER A 126 -8.79 11.87 -16.60
N LEU A 127 -9.21 12.37 -15.43
CA LEU A 127 -10.08 13.54 -15.33
C LEU A 127 -9.32 14.88 -15.32
N MET A 128 -8.04 14.86 -14.94
CA MET A 128 -7.22 16.07 -14.90
C MET A 128 -6.75 16.48 -16.29
N GLU A 129 -7.11 17.68 -16.75
CA GLU A 129 -6.62 18.24 -18.01
C GLU A 129 -5.13 18.57 -17.96
N LYS A 130 -4.46 18.41 -19.11
CA LYS A 130 -3.09 18.90 -19.29
C LYS A 130 -3.07 20.44 -19.23
N PRO A 131 -2.03 21.08 -18.69
CA PRO A 131 -1.88 22.53 -18.77
C PRO A 131 -1.84 23.01 -20.22
N ILE A 132 -2.48 24.15 -20.51
CA ILE A 132 -2.61 24.70 -21.88
C ILE A 132 -1.23 24.98 -22.50
N GLU A 133 -0.22 25.31 -21.67
CA GLU A 133 1.17 25.52 -22.09
C GLU A 133 1.77 24.32 -22.84
N THR A 134 1.38 23.10 -22.47
CA THR A 134 1.86 21.87 -23.12
C THR A 134 1.27 21.67 -24.53
N VAL A 135 0.12 22.29 -24.82
CA VAL A 135 -0.49 22.24 -26.16
C VAL A 135 0.27 23.13 -27.13
N PHE A 136 0.83 24.24 -26.65
CA PHE A 136 1.61 25.16 -27.48
C PHE A 136 3.00 24.61 -27.80
N GLU A 137 3.63 23.87 -26.88
CA GLU A 137 4.92 23.19 -27.13
C GLU A 137 4.82 22.05 -28.15
N GLU A 138 3.67 21.36 -28.26
CA GLU A 138 3.46 20.32 -29.28
C GLU A 138 3.21 20.89 -30.71
N THR A 139 2.96 22.21 -30.83
CA THR A 139 2.62 22.87 -32.11
C THR A 139 3.77 23.62 -32.79
N VAL A 140 4.99 23.54 -32.26
CA VAL A 140 6.21 24.15 -32.83
C VAL A 140 7.19 23.05 -33.25
#